data_AF-A0A7Y5SMA1-F1
#
_entry.id   AF-A0A7Y5SMA1-F1
#
_cell.length_a   1.000
_cell.length_b   1.000
_cell.length_c   1.000
_cell.angle_alpha   90.00
_cell.angle_beta   90.00
_cell.angle_gamma   90.00
#
_symmetry.space_group_name_H-M   'P 1'
#
loop_
_entity.id
_entity.type
_entity.pdbx_description
1 polymer ?
#
loop_
_entity_poly.entity_id
_entity_poly.type
_entity_poly.pdbx_seq_one_letter_code
_entity_poly.pdbx_strand_id
1 'polypeptide(L)'
;MEHPEYDAQIGQMLIGDDDQVSSAIGMIDQHYRYRVCAWVRRQFPGISPADLADTWIVTLEDVFQAAREHRFVPNASLVSWLLTIAKARAADFTRRKASQDRAIKAVADSLRNTRVGRWWDRLTPAERNEVLRLICEFICLLPPKQRIVFEVFVDNYPDSAKLSALRDAVAKVTGKDETPTAVRRALEEGRKKIQAMLRAKGYDFGIRVEND
;
A
#
# COMPACT_ATOMS: atom_id res chain seq x y z
N MET A 1 6.79 21.43 23.94
CA MET A 1 7.86 22.43 24.00
C MET A 1 8.32 22.64 22.56
N GLU A 2 7.72 23.63 21.91
CA GLU A 2 8.05 24.08 20.55
C GLU A 2 9.50 24.59 20.56
N HIS A 3 10.19 24.50 19.43
CA HIS A 3 11.50 25.13 19.24
C HIS A 3 11.30 26.25 18.21
N PRO A 4 10.81 27.43 18.64
CA PRO A 4 10.31 28.45 17.73
C PRO A 4 11.41 28.96 16.78
N GLU A 5 12.66 28.92 17.23
CA GLU A 5 13.84 29.28 16.45
C GLU A 5 14.05 28.35 15.23
N TYR A 6 13.86 27.04 15.40
CA TYR A 6 13.95 26.08 14.29
C TYR A 6 12.70 26.14 13.39
N ASP A 7 11.52 26.33 13.96
CA ASP A 7 10.26 26.41 13.19
C ASP A 7 10.33 27.56 12.17
N ALA A 8 10.79 28.74 12.60
CA ALA A 8 10.93 29.91 11.73
C ALA A 8 12.00 29.71 10.64
N GLN A 9 13.15 29.16 11.01
CA GLN A 9 14.23 28.89 10.06
C GLN A 9 13.79 27.87 8.99
N ILE A 10 13.22 26.74 9.43
CA ILE A 10 12.70 25.70 8.53
C ILE A 10 11.61 26.28 7.63
N GLY A 11 10.68 27.06 8.18
CA GLY A 11 9.63 27.71 7.40
C GLY A 11 10.17 28.61 6.29
N GLN A 12 11.22 29.41 6.59
CA GLN A 12 11.86 30.26 5.59
C GLN A 12 12.59 29.44 4.50
N MET A 13 13.18 28.31 4.86
CA MET A 13 13.88 27.45 3.91
C MET A 13 12.90 26.68 3.00
N LEU A 14 11.71 26.33 3.49
CA LEU A 14 10.67 25.64 2.72
C LEU A 14 10.04 26.49 1.61
N ILE A 15 10.19 27.81 1.64
CA ILE A 15 9.80 28.71 0.54
C ILE A 15 10.97 29.12 -0.36
N GLY A 16 12.14 28.55 -0.09
CA GLY A 16 13.37 28.81 -0.81
C GLY A 16 13.50 28.05 -2.13
N ASP A 17 14.72 27.96 -2.62
CA ASP A 17 15.10 27.11 -3.75
C ASP A 17 15.19 25.61 -3.37
N ASP A 18 15.41 24.75 -4.35
CA ASP A 18 15.46 23.29 -4.16
C ASP A 18 16.54 22.85 -3.15
N ASP A 19 17.66 23.59 -3.02
CA ASP A 19 18.74 23.29 -2.06
C ASP A 19 18.33 23.68 -0.62
N GLN A 20 17.67 24.84 -0.48
CA GLN A 20 17.08 25.29 0.77
C GLN A 20 15.98 24.34 1.25
N VAL A 21 15.09 23.92 0.34
CA VAL A 21 14.05 22.94 0.64
C VAL A 21 14.66 21.61 1.08
N SER A 22 15.66 21.10 0.35
CA SER A 22 16.35 19.85 0.72
C SER A 22 17.00 19.93 2.10
N SER A 23 17.64 21.07 2.41
CA SER A 23 18.23 21.32 3.72
C SER A 23 17.16 21.40 4.83
N ALA A 24 16.00 21.98 4.53
CA ALA A 24 14.87 22.05 5.44
C ALA A 24 14.33 20.66 5.78
N ILE A 25 14.23 19.76 4.80
CA ILE A 25 13.84 18.35 5.03
C ILE A 25 14.80 17.65 5.99
N GLY A 26 16.11 17.85 5.83
CA GLY A 26 17.12 17.31 6.74
C GLY A 26 16.93 17.80 8.18
N MET A 27 16.65 19.09 8.36
CA MET A 27 16.34 19.66 9.69
C MET A 27 15.04 19.10 10.27
N ILE A 28 14.02 18.89 9.44
CA ILE A 28 12.76 18.27 9.88
C ILE A 28 13.00 16.84 10.38
N ASP A 29 13.75 16.02 9.64
CA ASP A 29 14.10 14.66 10.07
C ASP A 29 14.86 14.67 11.40
N GLN A 30 15.88 15.54 11.51
CA GLN A 30 16.71 15.62 12.71
C GLN A 30 15.91 16.03 13.96
N HIS A 31 15.04 17.04 13.85
CA HIS A 31 14.43 17.67 15.01
C HIS A 31 13.01 17.16 15.34
N TYR A 32 12.27 16.66 14.35
CA TYR A 32 10.84 16.36 14.51
C TYR A 32 10.51 14.88 14.41
N ARG A 33 11.37 14.04 13.79
CA ARG A 33 11.10 12.60 13.59
C ARG A 33 10.63 11.91 14.86
N TYR A 34 11.40 11.98 15.94
CA TYR A 34 11.07 11.28 17.17
C TYR A 34 9.71 11.69 17.73
N ARG A 35 9.41 12.99 17.74
CA ARG A 35 8.18 13.54 18.30
C ARG A 35 6.96 13.20 17.44
N VAL A 36 7.06 13.38 16.13
CA VAL A 36 5.98 13.05 15.19
C VAL A 36 5.72 11.56 15.21
N CYS A 37 6.75 10.71 15.13
CA CYS A 37 6.59 9.26 15.21
C CYS A 37 5.98 8.81 16.55
N ALA A 38 6.41 9.39 17.67
CA ALA A 38 5.82 9.09 18.98
C ALA A 38 4.35 9.53 19.10
N TRP A 39 3.96 10.61 18.41
CA TRP A 39 2.57 11.04 18.34
C TRP A 39 1.74 10.12 17.42
N VAL A 40 2.25 9.78 16.23
CA VAL A 40 1.60 8.84 15.30
C VAL A 40 1.36 7.50 15.98
N ARG A 41 2.36 6.95 16.68
CA ARG A 41 2.22 5.69 17.41
C ARG A 41 1.13 5.74 18.48
N ARG A 42 0.89 6.88 19.11
CA ARG A 42 -0.22 7.07 20.06
C ARG A 42 -1.59 7.09 19.37
N GLN A 43 -1.66 7.65 18.16
CA GLN A 43 -2.89 7.69 17.36
C GLN A 43 -3.20 6.35 16.67
N PHE A 44 -2.17 5.56 16.36
CA PHE A 44 -2.26 4.27 15.68
C PHE A 44 -1.49 3.20 16.48
N PRO A 45 -2.04 2.70 17.61
CA PRO A 45 -1.31 1.80 18.51
C PRO A 45 -0.81 0.49 17.88
N GLY A 46 -1.41 0.06 16.76
CA GLY A 46 -1.04 -1.15 16.03
C GLY A 46 0.02 -0.98 14.95
N ILE A 47 0.55 0.24 14.74
CA ILE A 47 1.59 0.47 13.72
C ILE A 47 2.93 -0.13 14.18
N SER A 48 3.57 -0.91 13.32
CA SER A 48 4.88 -1.48 13.63
C SER A 48 5.99 -0.41 13.53
N PRO A 49 7.16 -0.61 14.15
CA PRO A 49 8.28 0.31 14.01
C PRO A 49 8.75 0.50 12.56
N ALA A 50 8.70 -0.56 11.73
CA ALA A 50 9.03 -0.48 10.31
C ALA A 50 8.00 0.35 9.54
N ASP A 51 6.71 0.03 9.72
CA ASP A 51 5.60 0.77 9.10
C ASP A 51 5.61 2.27 9.50
N LEU A 52 6.03 2.56 10.73
CA LEU A 52 6.17 3.93 11.24
C LEU A 52 7.35 4.66 10.59
N ALA A 53 8.46 3.98 10.32
CA ALA A 53 9.59 4.54 9.58
C ALA A 53 9.21 4.83 8.13
N ASP A 54 8.51 3.91 7.47
CA ASP A 54 8.00 4.10 6.11
C ASP A 54 7.01 5.27 6.04
N THR A 55 6.08 5.34 7.00
CA THR A 55 5.14 6.46 7.12
C THR A 55 5.87 7.79 7.26
N TRP A 56 6.97 7.83 8.01
CA TRP A 56 7.76 9.04 8.19
C TRP A 56 8.48 9.45 6.90
N ILE A 57 9.09 8.51 6.17
CA ILE A 57 9.74 8.78 4.89
C ILE A 57 8.74 9.40 3.91
N VAL A 58 7.57 8.78 3.75
CA VAL A 58 6.50 9.29 2.86
C VAL A 58 5.98 10.66 3.33
N THR A 59 5.99 10.92 4.64
CA THR A 59 5.65 12.25 5.18
C THR A 59 6.66 13.30 4.72
N LEU A 60 7.96 12.99 4.76
CA LEU A 60 9.00 13.91 4.30
C LEU A 60 8.91 14.14 2.78
N GLU A 61 8.63 13.10 1.99
CA GLU A 61 8.40 13.22 0.55
C GLU A 61 7.23 14.16 0.23
N ASP A 62 6.12 14.04 0.97
CA ASP A 62 4.97 14.93 0.82
C ASP A 62 5.29 16.39 1.17
N VAL A 63 6.07 16.60 2.24
CA VAL A 63 6.52 17.93 2.65
C VAL A 63 7.41 18.53 1.57
N PHE A 64 8.37 17.76 1.07
CA PHE A 64 9.26 18.15 -0.02
C PHE A 64 8.48 18.54 -1.27
N GLN A 65 7.54 17.69 -1.70
CA GLN A 65 6.72 17.96 -2.87
C GLN A 65 5.81 19.18 -2.67
N ALA A 66 5.19 19.33 -1.49
CA ALA A 66 4.36 20.49 -1.18
C ALA A 66 5.17 21.80 -1.15
N ALA A 67 6.42 21.77 -0.69
CA ALA A 67 7.32 22.92 -0.71
C ALA A 67 7.67 23.33 -2.14
N ARG A 68 8.06 22.36 -3.00
CA ARG A 68 8.36 22.61 -4.42
C ARG A 68 7.16 23.13 -5.22
N GLU A 69 5.96 22.73 -4.83
CA GLU A 69 4.71 23.23 -5.44
C GLU A 69 4.22 24.54 -4.80
N HIS A 70 5.01 25.15 -3.92
CA HIS A 70 4.67 26.38 -3.18
C HIS A 70 3.34 26.29 -2.42
N ARG A 71 2.98 25.10 -1.93
CA ARG A 71 1.76 24.84 -1.14
C ARG A 71 1.97 24.99 0.37
N PHE A 72 3.21 25.20 0.80
CA PHE A 72 3.51 25.50 2.20
C PHE A 72 3.15 26.96 2.55
N VAL A 73 2.55 27.16 3.72
CA VAL A 73 2.17 28.50 4.22
C VAL A 73 3.08 28.86 5.40
N PRO A 74 4.02 29.82 5.26
CA PRO A 74 5.06 30.11 6.27
C PRO A 74 4.54 30.55 7.64
N ASN A 75 3.36 31.17 7.69
CA ASN A 75 2.77 31.68 8.93
C ASN A 75 1.93 30.62 9.67
N ALA A 76 1.81 29.41 9.11
CA ALA A 76 1.13 28.29 9.76
C ALA A 76 2.10 27.49 10.65
N SER A 77 1.59 26.86 11.70
CA SER A 77 2.38 26.01 12.59
C SER A 77 2.99 24.83 11.83
N LEU A 78 4.32 24.81 11.69
CA LEU A 78 5.09 23.72 11.06
C LEU A 78 4.74 22.37 11.70
N VAL A 79 4.73 22.31 13.03
CA VAL A 79 4.39 21.09 13.77
C VAL A 79 2.99 20.62 13.43
N SER A 80 1.99 21.51 13.45
CA SER A 80 0.59 21.13 13.16
C SER A 80 0.44 20.61 11.73
N TRP A 81 1.16 21.20 10.78
CA TRP A 81 1.19 20.77 9.40
C TRP A 81 1.83 19.37 9.26
N LEU A 82 2.99 19.15 9.88
CA LEU A 82 3.67 17.85 9.90
C LEU A 82 2.78 16.75 10.51
N LEU A 83 2.13 17.03 11.64
CA LEU A 83 1.22 16.08 12.29
C LEU A 83 0.03 15.75 11.39
N THR A 84 -0.47 16.72 10.63
CA THR A 84 -1.59 16.51 9.69
C THR A 84 -1.20 15.58 8.56
N ILE A 85 -0.06 15.82 7.91
CA ILE A 85 0.45 14.95 6.83
C ILE A 85 0.74 13.55 7.37
N ALA A 86 1.47 13.45 8.49
CA ALA A 86 1.83 12.17 9.10
C ALA A 86 0.58 11.36 9.50
N LYS A 87 -0.46 12.01 10.03
CA LYS A 87 -1.73 11.36 10.36
C LYS A 87 -2.42 10.80 9.13
N ALA A 88 -2.50 11.59 8.05
CA ALA A 88 -3.12 11.16 6.80
C ALA A 88 -2.40 9.93 6.24
N ARG A 89 -1.06 9.94 6.25
CA ARG A 89 -0.25 8.81 5.79
C ARG A 89 -0.38 7.57 6.66
N ALA A 90 -0.37 7.72 7.98
CA ALA A 90 -0.60 6.60 8.89
C ALA A 90 -2.00 5.98 8.72
N ALA A 91 -3.03 6.81 8.50
CA ALA A 91 -4.39 6.35 8.24
C ALA A 91 -4.48 5.60 6.90
N ASP A 92 -3.89 6.15 5.83
CA ASP A 92 -3.83 5.50 4.53
C ASP A 92 -3.10 4.16 4.59
N PHE A 93 -1.96 4.12 5.27
CA PHE A 93 -1.18 2.90 5.49
C PHE A 93 -2.01 1.84 6.24
N THR A 94 -2.62 2.23 7.36
CA THR A 94 -3.47 1.33 8.17
C THR A 94 -4.64 0.80 7.35
N ARG A 95 -5.30 1.65 6.55
CA ARG A 95 -6.39 1.24 5.66
C ARG A 95 -5.92 0.24 4.60
N ARG A 96 -4.78 0.51 3.96
CA ARG A 96 -4.18 -0.39 2.95
C ARG A 96 -3.83 -1.75 3.56
N LYS A 97 -3.18 -1.76 4.73
CA LYS A 97 -2.84 -2.98 5.47
C LYS A 97 -4.09 -3.77 5.85
N ALA A 98 -5.12 -3.11 6.39
CA ALA A 98 -6.39 -3.78 6.71
C ALA A 98 -7.14 -4.28 5.46
N SER A 99 -7.00 -3.62 4.31
CA SER A 99 -7.52 -4.12 3.02
C SER A 99 -6.76 -5.37 2.58
N GLN A 100 -5.43 -5.31 2.64
CA GLN A 100 -4.56 -6.43 2.32
C GLN A 100 -4.85 -7.62 3.24
N ASP A 101 -4.91 -7.43 4.55
CA ASP A 101 -5.24 -8.47 5.53
C ASP A 101 -6.62 -9.10 5.28
N ARG A 102 -7.61 -8.28 4.89
CA ARG A 102 -8.93 -8.80 4.49
C ARG A 102 -8.84 -9.63 3.22
N ALA A 103 -8.12 -9.18 2.19
CA ALA A 103 -7.88 -9.93 0.96
C ALA A 103 -7.06 -11.21 1.19
N ILE A 104 -6.14 -11.19 2.16
CA ILE A 104 -5.36 -12.35 2.59
C ILE A 104 -6.27 -13.38 3.25
N LYS A 105 -7.04 -12.95 4.24
CA LYS A 105 -7.95 -13.81 4.98
C LYS A 105 -8.99 -14.43 4.06
N ALA A 106 -9.55 -13.62 3.19
CA ALA A 106 -10.38 -14.00 2.07
C ALA A 106 -9.81 -15.09 1.16
N VAL A 107 -8.59 -14.88 0.67
CA VAL A 107 -7.87 -15.87 -0.13
C VAL A 107 -7.70 -17.14 0.69
N ALA A 108 -7.22 -17.05 1.93
CA ALA A 108 -7.09 -18.20 2.84
C ALA A 108 -8.42 -18.95 3.07
N ASP A 109 -9.52 -18.22 3.28
CA ASP A 109 -10.85 -18.79 3.51
C ASP A 109 -11.42 -19.44 2.24
N SER A 110 -11.22 -18.84 1.07
CA SER A 110 -11.60 -19.45 -0.23
C SER A 110 -10.78 -20.68 -0.58
N LEU A 111 -9.55 -20.76 -0.06
CA LEU A 111 -8.67 -21.90 -0.24
C LEU A 111 -8.89 -22.96 0.85
N ARG A 112 -9.64 -22.66 1.91
CA ARG A 112 -9.92 -23.59 3.02
C ARG A 112 -10.54 -24.87 2.45
N ASN A 113 -9.98 -26.02 2.84
CA ASN A 113 -10.30 -27.37 2.35
C ASN A 113 -9.78 -27.73 0.94
N THR A 114 -9.11 -26.83 0.24
CA THR A 114 -8.40 -27.17 -1.00
C THR A 114 -6.99 -27.70 -0.71
N ARG A 115 -6.37 -28.39 -1.68
CA ARG A 115 -4.95 -28.78 -1.59
C ARG A 115 -4.03 -27.57 -1.37
N VAL A 116 -4.40 -26.44 -1.99
CA VAL A 116 -3.71 -25.15 -1.85
C VAL A 116 -3.88 -24.59 -0.43
N GLY A 117 -5.07 -24.67 0.16
CA GLY A 117 -5.31 -24.23 1.55
C GLY A 117 -4.52 -25.03 2.58
N ARG A 118 -4.43 -26.35 2.41
CA ARG A 118 -3.59 -27.20 3.28
C ARG A 118 -2.11 -26.85 3.22
N TRP A 119 -1.63 -26.38 2.07
CA TRP A 119 -0.26 -25.88 1.92
C TRP A 119 -0.11 -24.50 2.55
N TRP A 120 -1.09 -23.61 2.34
CA TRP A 120 -1.12 -22.28 2.94
C TRP A 120 -1.05 -22.34 4.47
N ASP A 121 -1.78 -23.30 5.06
CA ASP A 121 -1.79 -23.53 6.50
C ASP A 121 -0.43 -23.97 7.06
N ARG A 122 0.44 -24.57 6.23
CA ARG A 122 1.80 -24.99 6.61
C ARG A 122 2.81 -23.85 6.59
N LEU A 123 2.50 -22.74 5.92
CA LEU A 123 3.37 -21.57 5.94
C LEU A 123 3.30 -20.87 7.31
N THR A 124 4.45 -20.41 7.78
CA THR A 124 4.58 -19.47 8.89
C THR A 124 3.95 -18.12 8.53
N PRO A 125 3.57 -17.29 9.53
CA PRO A 125 3.09 -15.94 9.25
C PRO A 125 4.05 -15.09 8.41
N ALA A 126 5.37 -15.27 8.60
CA ALA A 126 6.39 -14.56 7.83
C ALA A 126 6.39 -14.99 6.35
N GLU A 127 6.37 -16.30 6.07
CA GLU A 127 6.30 -16.83 4.70
C GLU A 127 4.99 -16.45 4.00
N ARG A 128 3.86 -16.45 4.73
CA ARG A 128 2.59 -15.96 4.18
C ARG A 128 2.73 -14.52 3.74
N ASN A 129 3.23 -13.65 4.62
CA ASN A 129 3.44 -12.24 4.30
C ASN A 129 4.39 -12.06 3.10
N GLU A 130 5.44 -12.87 2.99
CA GLU A 130 6.34 -12.85 1.85
C GLU A 130 5.62 -13.21 0.55
N VAL A 131 4.88 -14.33 0.53
CA VAL A 131 4.09 -14.77 -0.63
C VAL A 131 3.09 -13.70 -1.05
N LEU A 132 2.45 -13.04 -0.09
CA LEU A 132 1.48 -11.98 -0.35
C LEU A 132 2.11 -10.72 -0.92
N ARG A 133 3.26 -10.33 -0.38
CA ARG A 133 4.06 -9.25 -0.94
C ARG A 133 4.46 -9.57 -2.37
N LEU A 134 4.93 -10.79 -2.65
CA LEU A 134 5.27 -11.24 -4.00
C LEU A 134 4.05 -11.21 -4.93
N ILE A 135 2.87 -11.62 -4.46
CA ILE A 135 1.63 -11.51 -5.26
C ILE A 135 1.34 -10.04 -5.61
N CYS A 136 1.43 -9.12 -4.65
CA CYS A 136 1.24 -7.69 -4.91
C CYS A 136 2.28 -7.14 -5.91
N GLU A 137 3.56 -7.48 -5.74
CA GLU A 137 4.63 -7.10 -6.67
C GLU A 137 4.36 -7.65 -8.08
N PHE A 138 3.90 -8.89 -8.18
CA PHE A 138 3.60 -9.53 -9.45
C PHE A 138 2.34 -8.99 -10.14
N ILE A 139 1.35 -8.52 -9.38
CA ILE A 139 0.19 -7.81 -9.95
C ILE A 139 0.66 -6.55 -10.69
N CYS A 140 1.63 -5.82 -10.15
CA CYS A 140 2.21 -4.62 -10.80
C CYS A 140 2.90 -4.94 -12.14
N LEU A 141 3.38 -6.17 -12.33
CA LEU A 141 4.05 -6.64 -13.56
C LEU A 141 3.06 -7.18 -14.61
N LEU A 142 1.78 -7.31 -14.28
CA LEU A 142 0.79 -7.79 -15.23
C LEU A 142 0.51 -6.73 -16.33
N PRO A 143 0.14 -7.18 -17.54
CA PRO A 143 -0.39 -6.28 -18.57
C PRO A 143 -1.54 -5.41 -18.04
N PRO A 144 -1.72 -4.16 -18.56
CA PRO A 144 -2.60 -3.16 -17.96
C PRO A 144 -4.02 -3.66 -17.65
N LYS A 145 -4.65 -4.39 -18.59
CA LYS A 145 -6.00 -4.92 -18.41
C LYS A 145 -6.08 -6.00 -17.33
N GLN A 146 -5.06 -6.85 -17.21
CA GLN A 146 -5.00 -7.90 -16.20
C GLN A 146 -4.73 -7.31 -14.82
N ARG A 147 -3.79 -6.34 -14.75
CA ARG A 147 -3.48 -5.59 -13.54
C ARG A 147 -4.70 -4.89 -12.97
N ILE A 148 -5.42 -4.09 -13.77
CA ILE A 148 -6.62 -3.37 -13.30
C ILE A 148 -7.67 -4.33 -12.75
N VAL A 149 -7.93 -5.45 -13.46
CA VAL A 149 -8.89 -6.46 -12.98
C VAL A 149 -8.45 -7.06 -11.64
N PHE A 150 -7.15 -7.31 -11.45
CA PHE A 150 -6.61 -7.83 -10.20
C PHE A 150 -6.64 -6.81 -9.05
N GLU A 151 -6.27 -5.56 -9.31
CA GLU A 151 -6.34 -4.46 -8.33
C GLU A 151 -7.78 -4.29 -7.86
N VAL A 152 -8.73 -4.20 -8.79
CA VAL A 152 -10.16 -4.10 -8.46
C VAL A 152 -10.66 -5.35 -7.71
N PHE A 153 -10.20 -6.53 -8.12
CA PHE A 153 -10.54 -7.78 -7.42
C PHE A 153 -10.07 -7.75 -5.97
N VAL A 154 -8.82 -7.35 -5.71
CA VAL A 154 -8.26 -7.26 -4.36
C VAL A 154 -8.96 -6.19 -3.53
N ASP A 155 -9.14 -4.98 -4.09
CA ASP A 155 -9.71 -3.84 -3.37
C ASP A 155 -11.18 -4.00 -2.99
N ASN A 156 -11.94 -4.79 -3.77
CA ASN A 156 -13.38 -4.99 -3.58
C ASN A 156 -13.72 -6.39 -3.07
N TYR A 157 -12.74 -7.16 -2.59
CA TYR A 157 -13.02 -8.47 -1.99
C TYR A 157 -13.71 -8.30 -0.61
N PRO A 158 -14.72 -9.11 -0.23
CA PRO A 158 -15.23 -10.35 -0.87
C PRO A 158 -16.25 -10.17 -1.96
N ASP A 159 -16.78 -8.98 -2.15
CA ASP A 159 -17.89 -8.75 -3.08
C ASP A 159 -17.46 -9.06 -4.52
N SER A 160 -16.21 -8.74 -4.86
CA SER A 160 -15.55 -9.07 -6.14
C SER A 160 -15.33 -10.57 -6.40
N ALA A 161 -15.58 -11.46 -5.43
CA ALA A 161 -15.56 -12.90 -5.67
C ALA A 161 -16.64 -13.32 -6.68
N LYS A 162 -17.74 -12.58 -6.74
CA LYS A 162 -18.78 -12.75 -7.77
C LYS A 162 -18.35 -12.00 -9.04
N LEU A 163 -18.33 -12.69 -10.17
CA LEU A 163 -17.87 -12.12 -11.44
C LEU A 163 -18.68 -10.89 -11.88
N SER A 164 -19.98 -10.84 -11.59
CA SER A 164 -20.83 -9.67 -11.88
C SER A 164 -20.39 -8.45 -11.09
N ALA A 165 -20.20 -8.59 -9.77
CA ALA A 165 -19.73 -7.51 -8.91
C ALA A 165 -18.31 -7.04 -9.28
N LEU A 166 -17.41 -7.97 -9.64
CA LEU A 166 -16.09 -7.63 -10.16
C LEU A 166 -16.18 -6.83 -11.45
N ARG A 167 -17.03 -7.26 -12.40
CA ARG A 167 -17.23 -6.55 -13.66
C ARG A 167 -17.72 -5.13 -13.41
N ASP A 168 -18.74 -4.96 -12.58
CA ASP A 168 -19.33 -3.65 -12.30
C ASP A 168 -18.31 -2.72 -11.62
N ALA A 169 -17.48 -3.25 -10.72
CA ALA A 169 -16.37 -2.51 -10.10
C ALA A 169 -15.28 -2.13 -11.13
N VAL A 170 -14.93 -3.03 -12.05
CA VAL A 170 -13.96 -2.74 -13.13
C VAL A 170 -14.51 -1.67 -14.07
N ALA A 171 -15.79 -1.72 -14.42
CA ALA A 171 -16.44 -0.73 -15.26
C ALA A 171 -16.45 0.65 -14.59
N LYS A 172 -16.69 0.71 -13.28
CA LYS A 172 -16.62 1.96 -12.50
C LYS A 172 -15.23 2.59 -12.52
N VAL A 173 -14.16 1.79 -12.46
CA VAL A 173 -12.77 2.28 -12.46
C VAL A 173 -12.31 2.69 -13.86
N THR A 174 -12.67 1.91 -14.88
CA THR A 174 -12.18 2.12 -16.25
C THR A 174 -13.06 3.05 -17.09
N GLY A 175 -14.28 3.33 -16.64
CA GLY A 175 -15.30 4.05 -17.42
C GLY A 175 -15.81 3.27 -18.63
N LYS A 176 -15.49 1.97 -18.74
CA LYS A 176 -15.84 1.12 -19.88
C LYS A 176 -16.62 -0.09 -19.42
N ASP A 177 -17.72 -0.39 -20.11
CA ASP A 177 -18.47 -1.61 -19.85
C ASP A 177 -17.75 -2.81 -20.47
N GLU A 178 -17.04 -3.55 -19.63
CA GLU A 178 -16.29 -4.73 -20.02
C GLU A 178 -17.19 -5.97 -20.00
N THR A 179 -17.07 -6.83 -21.02
CA THR A 179 -17.88 -8.06 -21.05
C THR A 179 -17.48 -9.01 -19.90
N PRO A 180 -18.42 -9.79 -19.32
CA PRO A 180 -18.10 -10.78 -18.29
C PRO A 180 -16.98 -11.75 -18.72
N THR A 181 -16.97 -12.13 -19.99
CA THR A 181 -15.95 -13.00 -20.59
C THR A 181 -14.57 -12.33 -20.60
N ALA A 182 -14.49 -11.04 -20.93
CA ALA A 182 -13.22 -10.31 -20.94
C ALA A 182 -12.63 -10.18 -19.53
N VAL A 183 -13.46 -9.86 -18.53
CA VAL A 183 -13.05 -9.78 -17.12
C VAL A 183 -12.58 -11.13 -16.60
N ARG A 184 -13.35 -12.20 -16.87
CA ARG A 184 -12.99 -13.57 -16.49
C ARG A 184 -11.66 -13.99 -17.12
N ARG A 185 -11.49 -13.79 -18.43
CA ARG A 185 -10.27 -14.15 -19.15
C ARG A 185 -9.06 -13.38 -18.64
N ALA A 186 -9.20 -12.08 -18.36
CA ALA A 186 -8.14 -11.28 -17.78
C ALA A 186 -7.72 -11.79 -16.39
N LEU A 187 -8.69 -12.16 -15.55
CA LEU A 187 -8.45 -12.74 -14.23
C LEU A 187 -7.75 -14.11 -14.33
N GLU A 188 -8.23 -15.01 -15.19
CA GLU A 188 -7.63 -16.34 -15.39
C GLU A 188 -6.19 -16.27 -15.91
N GLU A 189 -5.94 -15.44 -16.93
CA GLU A 189 -4.61 -15.26 -17.49
C GLU A 189 -3.64 -14.59 -16.50
N GLY A 190 -4.12 -13.61 -15.73
CA GLY A 190 -3.32 -13.02 -14.65
C GLY A 190 -2.99 -14.04 -13.55
N ARG A 191 -3.95 -14.90 -13.17
CA ARG A 191 -3.71 -16.00 -12.20
C ARG A 191 -2.61 -16.95 -12.68
N LYS A 192 -2.67 -17.39 -13.94
CA LYS A 192 -1.64 -18.27 -14.53
C LYS A 192 -0.25 -17.64 -14.47
N LYS A 193 -0.14 -16.35 -14.79
CA LYS A 193 1.14 -15.63 -14.76
C LYS A 193 1.68 -15.46 -13.34
N ILE A 194 0.83 -15.07 -12.39
CA ILE A 194 1.21 -14.96 -10.98
C ILE A 194 1.66 -16.33 -10.46
N GLN A 195 0.94 -17.40 -10.79
CA GLN A 195 1.33 -18.75 -10.40
C GLN A 195 2.68 -19.16 -11.00
N ALA A 196 2.95 -18.84 -12.26
CA ALA A 196 4.25 -19.11 -12.89
C ALA A 196 5.39 -18.34 -12.21
N MET A 197 5.18 -17.07 -11.88
CA MET A 197 6.17 -16.24 -11.17
C MET A 197 6.42 -16.73 -9.74
N LEU A 198 5.37 -17.14 -9.02
CA LEU A 198 5.50 -17.74 -7.69
C LEU A 198 6.27 -19.07 -7.74
N ARG A 199 5.97 -19.93 -8.73
CA ARG A 199 6.73 -21.17 -8.95
C ARG A 199 8.21 -20.91 -9.21
N ALA A 200 8.54 -19.88 -9.99
CA ALA A 200 9.92 -19.47 -10.23
C ALA A 200 10.64 -19.00 -8.96
N LYS A 201 9.90 -18.53 -7.94
CA LYS A 201 10.41 -18.19 -6.60
C LYS A 201 10.44 -19.37 -5.62
N GLY A 202 10.10 -20.59 -6.06
CA GLY A 202 10.07 -21.79 -5.21
C GLY A 202 8.72 -22.08 -4.57
N TYR A 203 7.69 -21.27 -4.84
CA TYR A 203 6.34 -21.46 -4.32
C TYR A 203 5.48 -22.23 -5.33
N ASP A 204 5.49 -23.57 -5.24
CA ASP A 204 4.59 -24.42 -6.03
C ASP A 204 3.35 -24.83 -5.25
N PHE A 205 2.25 -24.13 -5.52
CA PHE A 205 0.93 -24.39 -4.94
C PHE A 205 0.23 -25.64 -5.50
N GLY A 206 0.90 -26.41 -6.37
CA GLY A 206 0.49 -27.78 -6.69
C GLY A 206 -0.94 -27.93 -7.22
N ILE A 207 -1.23 -27.40 -8.41
CA ILE A 207 -2.25 -28.01 -9.27
C ILE A 207 -1.50 -29.02 -10.14
N ARG A 208 -1.26 -30.23 -9.62
CA ARG A 208 -1.09 -31.40 -10.48
C ARG A 208 -2.50 -31.79 -10.89
N VAL A 209 -2.80 -31.67 -12.18
CA VAL A 209 -3.95 -32.35 -12.78
C VAL A 209 -3.62 -33.84 -12.65
N GLU A 210 -4.23 -34.51 -11.67
CA GLU A 210 -4.33 -35.96 -11.70
C GLU A 210 -5.27 -36.28 -12.86
N ASN A 211 -4.68 -36.71 -13.98
CA ASN A 211 -5.41 -37.44 -15.00
C ASN A 211 -5.62 -38.85 -14.43
N ASP A 212 -6.81 -39.11 -13.93
CA ASP A 212 -7.41 -40.45 -13.95
C ASP A 212 -8.45 -40.48 -15.07
#